data_AF-A0A1R2BJ51-F1
#
_entry.id   AF-A0A1R2BJ51-F1
#
_cell.length_a   1.000
_cell.length_b   1.000
_cell.length_c   1.000
_cell.angle_alpha   90.00
_cell.angle_beta   90.00
_cell.angle_gamma   90.00
#
_symmetry.space_group_name_H-M   'P 1'
#
loop_
_entity.id
_entity.type
_entity.pdbx_description
1 polymer ?
#
loop_
_entity_poly.entity_id
_entity_poly.type
_entity_poly.pdbx_seq_one_letter_code
_entity_poly.pdbx_strand_id
1 'polypeptide(L)'
;MDYRCPNCKADESTAGVKLMFSICGHHICDVCIKTLFRIEILIQCPTCQRQLKRNDYSNKYIEDQEIEKDREVRKKVLEIYGKLEEDFINKAEYYDYLETIENIIEDILGQRNLENIKQQMDIEKENNKQSLQNFEIRRNALLEKLYAKAVIEDSIYDENLRERAKKLLEEKEDESMDVEYAVKEMPVCKNIDSKYDIMQFEEDFKCLFLSASGFDKDEIIRTSLKELIDGLA
;
A
#
# COMPACT_ATOMS: atom_id res chain seq x y z
N MET A 1 9.88 -19.63 2.38
CA MET A 1 9.32 -20.97 2.06
C MET A 1 8.97 -20.96 0.59
N ASP A 2 9.46 -21.93 -0.18
CA ASP A 2 9.29 -21.95 -1.64
C ASP A 2 7.96 -22.61 -2.02
N TYR A 3 6.86 -21.86 -1.94
CA TYR A 3 5.56 -22.33 -2.44
C TYR A 3 5.63 -22.46 -3.97
N ARG A 4 5.73 -23.70 -4.47
CA ARG A 4 5.75 -24.01 -5.91
C ARG A 4 4.57 -24.87 -6.31
N CYS A 5 3.95 -24.54 -7.45
CA CYS A 5 2.87 -25.32 -8.04
C CYS A 5 3.32 -26.76 -8.31
N PRO A 6 2.63 -27.81 -7.84
CA PRO A 6 3.04 -29.19 -8.05
C PRO A 6 2.99 -29.63 -9.53
N ASN A 7 2.20 -28.94 -10.36
CA ASN A 7 1.99 -29.31 -11.77
C ASN A 7 3.00 -28.64 -12.71
N CYS A 8 3.23 -27.33 -12.57
CA CYS A 8 4.11 -26.56 -13.45
C CYS A 8 5.37 -26.02 -12.77
N LYS A 9 5.54 -26.25 -11.48
CA LYS A 9 6.67 -25.76 -10.64
C LYS A 9 6.81 -24.24 -10.56
N ALA A 10 5.87 -23.47 -11.12
CA ALA A 10 5.83 -22.02 -11.00
C ALA A 10 5.57 -21.59 -9.55
N ASP A 11 6.18 -20.48 -9.17
CA ASP A 11 6.04 -19.78 -7.89
C ASP A 11 5.53 -18.35 -8.12
N GLU A 12 5.39 -17.58 -7.04
CA GLU A 12 5.00 -16.16 -7.10
C GLU A 12 6.05 -15.26 -7.79
N SER A 13 7.30 -15.72 -7.91
CA SER A 13 8.34 -15.01 -8.67
C SER A 13 8.13 -15.11 -10.18
N THR A 14 7.32 -16.08 -10.64
CA THR A 14 6.95 -16.21 -12.04
C THR A 14 5.95 -15.12 -12.42
N ALA A 15 6.34 -14.22 -13.34
CA ALA A 15 5.54 -13.06 -13.71
C ALA A 15 4.11 -13.44 -14.18
N GLY A 16 3.11 -12.80 -13.57
CA GLY A 16 1.70 -13.00 -13.92
C GLY A 16 1.05 -14.28 -13.37
N VAL A 17 1.78 -15.07 -12.58
CA VAL A 17 1.25 -16.28 -11.94
C VAL A 17 0.85 -15.97 -10.49
N LYS A 18 -0.34 -16.42 -10.07
CA LYS A 18 -0.78 -16.35 -8.68
C LYS A 18 -0.98 -17.73 -8.11
N LEU A 19 -0.51 -17.96 -6.89
CA LEU A 19 -0.81 -19.19 -6.16
C LEU A 19 -2.20 -19.11 -5.53
N MET A 20 -2.88 -20.24 -5.56
CA MET A 20 -4.21 -20.42 -4.99
C MET A 20 -4.14 -21.58 -4.01
N PHE A 21 -4.67 -21.37 -2.82
CA PHE A 21 -4.68 -22.30 -1.69
C PHE A 21 -6.03 -22.99 -1.62
N SER A 22 -5.99 -24.32 -1.51
CA SER A 22 -7.17 -25.15 -1.29
C SER A 22 -7.55 -25.21 0.20
N ILE A 23 -8.79 -25.58 0.51
CA ILE A 23 -9.23 -25.86 1.88
C ILE A 23 -8.43 -26.96 2.61
N CYS A 24 -7.64 -27.76 1.90
CA CYS A 24 -6.78 -28.79 2.50
C CYS A 24 -5.35 -28.31 2.77
N GLY A 25 -5.05 -27.01 2.60
CA GLY A 25 -3.73 -26.42 2.89
C GLY A 25 -2.71 -26.55 1.76
N HIS A 26 -3.09 -27.11 0.62
CA HIS A 26 -2.18 -27.26 -0.53
C HIS A 26 -2.42 -26.17 -1.57
N HIS A 27 -1.35 -25.80 -2.28
CA HIS A 27 -1.36 -24.72 -3.25
C HIS A 27 -1.12 -25.21 -4.68
N ILE A 28 -1.67 -24.47 -5.64
CA ILE A 28 -1.51 -24.68 -7.08
C ILE A 28 -1.65 -23.32 -7.77
N CYS A 29 -1.02 -23.10 -8.92
CA CYS A 29 -1.15 -21.81 -9.60
C CYS A 29 -2.50 -21.64 -10.31
N ASP A 30 -2.92 -20.39 -10.50
CA ASP A 30 -4.17 -20.02 -11.14
C ASP A 30 -4.29 -20.56 -12.59
N VAL A 31 -3.18 -20.58 -13.33
CA VAL A 31 -3.11 -21.16 -14.68
C VAL A 31 -3.42 -22.66 -14.67
N CYS A 32 -2.82 -23.40 -13.74
CA CYS A 32 -3.06 -24.84 -13.62
C CYS A 32 -4.49 -25.13 -13.13
N ILE A 33 -5.02 -24.37 -12.16
CA ILE A 33 -6.44 -24.49 -11.74
C ILE A 33 -7.37 -24.30 -12.93
N LYS A 34 -7.20 -23.23 -13.71
CA LYS A 34 -8.06 -22.95 -14.88
C LYS A 34 -8.02 -24.09 -15.89
N THR A 35 -6.85 -24.70 -16.09
CA THR A 35 -6.66 -25.80 -17.04
C THR A 35 -7.30 -27.10 -16.54
N LEU A 36 -7.09 -27.43 -15.27
CA LEU A 36 -7.65 -28.63 -14.64
C LEU A 36 -9.18 -28.57 -14.62
N PHE A 37 -9.77 -27.46 -14.15
CA PHE A 37 -11.23 -27.27 -14.09
C PHE A 37 -11.91 -27.02 -15.44
N ARG A 38 -11.16 -26.99 -16.54
CA ARG A 38 -11.74 -27.00 -17.88
C ARG A 38 -12.22 -28.40 -18.29
N ILE A 39 -11.57 -29.44 -17.78
CA ILE A 39 -11.82 -30.84 -18.15
C ILE A 39 -12.83 -31.46 -17.18
N GLU A 40 -12.64 -31.23 -15.88
CA GLU A 40 -13.43 -31.86 -14.82
C GLU A 40 -14.02 -30.82 -13.86
N ILE A 41 -15.25 -31.06 -13.40
CA ILE A 41 -15.94 -30.17 -12.44
C ILE A 41 -15.41 -30.39 -11.01
N LEU A 42 -14.92 -31.61 -10.72
CA LEU A 42 -14.36 -32.04 -9.45
C LEU A 42 -12.97 -32.60 -9.69
N ILE A 43 -12.00 -32.16 -8.90
CA ILE A 43 -10.59 -32.50 -9.12
C ILE A 43 -9.97 -32.94 -7.82
N GLN A 44 -9.13 -33.96 -7.86
CA GLN A 44 -8.37 -34.41 -6.71
C GLN A 44 -7.18 -33.49 -6.48
N CYS A 45 -6.97 -33.09 -5.22
CA CYS A 45 -5.77 -32.34 -4.83
C CYS A 45 -4.51 -33.11 -5.26
N PRO A 46 -3.55 -32.49 -5.99
CA PRO A 46 -2.35 -33.18 -6.46
C PRO A 46 -1.47 -33.74 -5.33
N THR A 47 -1.59 -33.21 -4.12
CA THR A 47 -0.76 -33.59 -2.97
C THR A 47 -1.46 -34.58 -2.03
N CYS A 48 -2.73 -34.35 -1.68
CA CYS A 48 -3.46 -35.18 -0.71
C CYS A 48 -4.65 -35.95 -1.28
N GLN A 49 -4.91 -35.85 -2.59
CA GLN A 49 -5.97 -36.56 -3.32
C GLN A 49 -7.42 -36.29 -2.87
N ARG A 50 -7.64 -35.35 -1.95
CA ARG A 50 -8.99 -34.90 -1.56
C ARG A 50 -9.72 -34.33 -2.78
N GLN A 51 -10.99 -34.71 -2.98
CA GLN A 51 -11.84 -34.14 -4.03
C GLN A 51 -12.22 -32.70 -3.69
N LEU A 52 -12.00 -31.79 -4.64
CA LEU A 52 -12.19 -30.34 -4.49
C LEU A 52 -12.95 -29.76 -5.69
N LYS A 53 -13.76 -28.74 -5.41
CA LYS A 53 -14.43 -27.88 -6.39
C LYS A 53 -13.60 -26.63 -6.67
N ARG A 54 -13.92 -25.92 -7.74
CA ARG A 54 -13.25 -24.66 -8.08
C ARG A 54 -13.34 -23.62 -6.95
N ASN A 55 -14.48 -23.55 -6.26
CA ASN A 55 -14.72 -22.61 -5.16
C ASN A 55 -13.94 -22.96 -3.87
N ASP A 56 -13.39 -24.17 -3.78
CA ASP A 56 -12.58 -24.59 -2.62
C ASP A 56 -11.14 -24.06 -2.71
N TYR A 57 -10.79 -23.35 -3.80
CA TYR A 57 -9.52 -22.67 -3.98
C TYR A 57 -9.69 -21.15 -3.84
N SER A 58 -8.80 -20.53 -3.07
CA SER A 58 -8.78 -19.10 -2.79
C SER A 58 -7.38 -18.53 -2.98
N ASN A 59 -7.28 -17.25 -3.30
CA ASN A 59 -5.99 -16.55 -3.43
C ASN A 59 -5.43 -16.06 -2.09
N LYS A 60 -6.18 -16.26 -0.99
CA LYS A 60 -5.74 -15.94 0.37
C LYS A 60 -5.21 -17.20 1.05
N TYR A 61 -4.19 -17.03 1.89
CA TYR A 61 -3.73 -18.06 2.81
C TYR A 61 -4.88 -18.50 3.73
N ILE A 62 -4.82 -19.74 4.23
CA ILE A 62 -5.88 -20.24 5.12
C ILE A 62 -5.87 -19.44 6.43
N GLU A 63 -4.69 -19.16 6.95
CA GLU A 63 -4.50 -18.35 8.16
C GLU A 63 -5.13 -16.97 7.99
N ASP A 64 -4.93 -16.33 6.83
CA ASP A 64 -5.55 -15.03 6.53
C ASP A 64 -7.09 -15.11 6.48
N GLN A 65 -7.65 -16.22 6.00
CA GLN A 65 -9.10 -16.42 5.98
C GLN A 65 -9.67 -16.65 7.38
N GLU A 66 -8.95 -17.35 8.25
CA GLU A 66 -9.35 -17.55 9.64
C GLU A 66 -9.30 -16.23 10.42
N ILE A 67 -8.23 -15.45 10.24
CA ILE A 67 -8.09 -14.12 10.84
C ILE A 67 -9.21 -13.19 10.34
N GLU A 68 -9.54 -13.23 9.05
CA GLU A 68 -10.62 -12.39 8.52
C GLU A 68 -11.99 -12.78 9.09
N LYS A 69 -12.25 -14.09 9.25
CA LYS A 69 -13.48 -14.57 9.90
C LYS A 69 -13.55 -14.12 11.36
N ASP A 70 -12.46 -14.23 12.11
CA ASP A 70 -12.37 -13.72 13.49
C ASP A 70 -12.67 -12.22 13.53
N ARG A 71 -12.02 -11.42 12.69
CA ARG A 71 -12.28 -9.97 12.59
C ARG A 71 -13.73 -9.66 12.28
N GLU A 72 -14.35 -10.36 11.33
CA GLU A 72 -15.75 -10.15 10.99
C GLU A 72 -16.70 -10.49 12.15
N VAL A 73 -16.46 -11.61 12.84
CA VAL A 73 -17.27 -12.04 13.99
C VAL A 73 -17.10 -11.05 15.15
N ARG A 74 -15.86 -10.72 15.50
CA ARG A 74 -15.53 -9.79 16.58
C ARG A 74 -16.15 -8.42 16.32
N LYS A 75 -16.09 -7.92 15.08
CA LYS A 75 -16.76 -6.67 14.68
C LYS A 75 -18.27 -6.74 14.93
N LYS A 76 -18.95 -7.80 14.46
CA LYS A 76 -20.40 -7.96 14.64
C LYS A 76 -20.82 -8.04 16.11
N VAL A 77 -20.06 -8.77 16.92
CA VAL A 77 -20.32 -8.90 18.36
C VAL A 77 -20.12 -7.54 19.04
N LEU A 78 -18.98 -6.87 18.80
CA LEU A 78 -18.70 -5.56 19.40
C LEU A 78 -19.71 -4.48 18.99
N GLU A 79 -20.23 -4.53 17.76
CA GLU A 79 -21.30 -3.64 17.29
C GLU A 79 -22.62 -3.79 18.07
N ILE A 80 -22.89 -4.95 18.67
CA ILE A 80 -24.11 -5.20 19.45
C ILE A 80 -23.88 -4.91 20.94
N TYR A 81 -22.74 -5.31 21.47
CA TYR A 81 -22.48 -5.22 22.89
C TYR A 81 -21.91 -3.85 23.32
N GLY A 82 -21.08 -3.20 22.50
CA GLY A 82 -20.79 -1.75 22.51
C GLY A 82 -20.46 -1.01 23.81
N LYS A 83 -20.32 -1.68 24.96
CA LYS A 83 -20.07 -1.08 26.28
C LYS A 83 -18.58 -0.80 26.48
N LEU A 84 -18.27 0.34 27.07
CA LEU A 84 -16.91 0.81 27.40
C LEU A 84 -16.62 0.61 28.90
N GLU A 85 -15.34 0.67 29.30
CA GLU A 85 -14.94 0.58 30.71
C GLU A 85 -15.68 1.62 31.59
N GLU A 86 -15.99 2.80 31.04
CA GLU A 86 -16.73 3.88 31.70
C GLU A 86 -18.19 3.53 32.05
N ASP A 87 -18.78 2.54 31.37
CA ASP A 87 -20.15 2.10 31.60
C ASP A 87 -20.27 1.15 32.81
N PHE A 88 -19.14 0.79 33.44
CA PHE A 88 -19.07 -0.12 34.58
C PHE A 88 -18.63 0.60 35.85
N ILE A 89 -19.16 0.16 36.99
CA ILE A 89 -18.82 0.75 38.30
C ILE A 89 -17.43 0.27 38.74
N ASN A 90 -17.10 -0.99 38.42
CA ASN A 90 -15.89 -1.66 38.86
C ASN A 90 -15.12 -2.24 37.66
N LYS A 91 -13.79 -2.19 37.71
CA LYS A 91 -12.94 -2.80 36.67
C LYS A 91 -13.11 -4.33 36.57
N ALA A 92 -13.44 -5.00 37.68
CA ALA A 92 -13.69 -6.43 37.69
C ALA A 92 -14.88 -6.80 36.79
N GLU A 93 -15.98 -6.07 36.89
CA GLU A 93 -17.17 -6.28 36.06
C GLU A 93 -16.88 -6.05 34.57
N TYR A 94 -16.03 -5.07 34.26
CA TYR A 94 -15.57 -4.84 32.89
C TYR A 94 -14.73 -6.02 32.36
N TYR A 95 -13.84 -6.58 33.18
CA TYR A 95 -13.06 -7.77 32.78
C TYR A 95 -13.94 -9.00 32.60
N ASP A 96 -14.89 -9.26 33.51
CA ASP A 96 -15.86 -10.36 33.38
C ASP A 96 -16.72 -10.20 32.10
N TYR A 97 -17.09 -8.96 31.78
CA TYR A 97 -17.77 -8.64 30.53
C TYR A 97 -16.90 -8.93 29.30
N LEU A 98 -15.63 -8.51 29.29
CA LEU A 98 -14.71 -8.82 28.18
C LEU A 98 -14.53 -10.33 27.99
N GLU A 99 -14.39 -11.08 29.08
CA GLU A 99 -14.30 -12.55 29.02
C GLU A 99 -15.58 -13.17 28.45
N THR A 100 -16.76 -12.66 28.85
CA THR A 100 -18.04 -13.09 28.28
C THR A 100 -18.11 -12.85 26.77
N ILE A 101 -17.61 -11.71 26.29
CA ILE A 101 -17.54 -11.39 24.86
C ILE A 101 -16.60 -12.35 24.11
N GLU A 102 -15.42 -12.64 24.66
CA GLU A 102 -14.50 -13.62 24.04
C GLU A 102 -15.12 -15.01 23.96
N ASN A 103 -15.79 -15.47 25.02
CA ASN A 103 -16.49 -16.76 25.02
C ASN A 103 -17.56 -16.84 23.91
N ILE A 104 -18.31 -15.76 23.69
CA ILE A 104 -19.30 -15.68 22.60
C ILE A 104 -18.61 -15.75 21.23
N ILE A 105 -17.50 -15.03 21.04
CA ILE A 105 -16.74 -15.05 19.79
C ILE A 105 -16.19 -16.45 19.51
N GLU A 106 -15.60 -17.10 20.51
CA GLU A 106 -15.05 -18.45 20.41
C GLU A 106 -16.13 -19.50 20.07
N ASP A 107 -17.32 -19.37 20.66
CA ASP A 107 -18.43 -20.26 20.35
C ASP A 107 -18.96 -20.04 18.93
N ILE A 108 -19.05 -18.79 18.46
CA ILE A 108 -19.44 -18.48 17.07
C ILE A 108 -18.42 -19.04 16.08
N LEU A 109 -17.12 -18.83 16.31
CA LEU A 109 -16.06 -19.35 15.45
C LEU A 109 -16.01 -20.87 15.45
N GLY A 110 -16.23 -21.48 16.62
CA GLY A 110 -16.35 -22.92 16.79
C GLY A 110 -17.67 -23.53 16.29
N GLN A 111 -18.61 -22.71 15.77
CA GLN A 111 -19.95 -23.13 15.35
C GLN A 111 -20.75 -23.86 16.45
N ARG A 112 -20.52 -23.50 17.71
CA ARG A 112 -21.18 -24.07 18.88
C ARG A 112 -22.36 -23.18 19.27
N ASN A 113 -23.48 -23.80 19.66
CA ASN A 113 -24.63 -23.12 20.28
C ASN A 113 -25.17 -21.88 19.53
N LEU A 114 -25.07 -21.86 18.19
CA LEU A 114 -25.37 -20.68 17.37
C LEU A 114 -26.80 -20.13 17.54
N GLU A 115 -27.78 -20.98 17.80
CA GLU A 115 -29.18 -20.55 18.01
C GLU A 115 -29.35 -19.78 19.32
N ASN A 116 -28.74 -20.27 20.41
CA ASN A 116 -28.80 -19.61 21.71
C ASN A 116 -28.05 -18.27 21.66
N ILE A 117 -26.86 -18.25 21.07
CA ILE A 117 -26.06 -17.02 20.91
C ILE A 117 -26.83 -15.98 20.08
N LYS A 118 -27.48 -16.39 18.99
CA LYS A 118 -28.32 -15.47 18.21
C LYS A 118 -29.45 -14.87 19.05
N GLN A 119 -30.17 -15.68 19.83
CA GLN A 119 -31.22 -15.18 20.70
C GLN A 119 -30.69 -14.19 21.75
N GLN A 120 -29.55 -14.51 22.38
CA GLN A 120 -28.89 -13.61 23.33
C GLN A 120 -28.47 -12.29 22.68
N MET A 121 -27.86 -12.36 21.49
CA MET A 121 -27.46 -11.19 20.72
C MET A 121 -28.67 -10.32 20.32
N ASP A 122 -29.80 -10.93 19.94
CA ASP A 122 -31.01 -10.18 19.59
C ASP A 122 -31.63 -9.47 20.81
N ILE A 123 -31.65 -10.12 21.97
CA ILE A 123 -32.11 -9.52 23.23
C ILE A 123 -31.20 -8.36 23.62
N GLU A 124 -29.89 -8.56 23.61
CA GLU A 124 -28.91 -7.52 23.93
C GLU A 124 -28.99 -6.36 22.95
N LYS A 125 -29.19 -6.63 21.66
CA LYS A 125 -29.37 -5.57 20.65
C LYS A 125 -30.57 -4.67 20.96
N GLU A 126 -31.69 -5.22 21.44
CA GLU A 126 -32.85 -4.40 21.80
C GLU A 126 -32.64 -3.68 23.14
N ASN A 127 -32.05 -4.33 24.14
CA ASN A 127 -31.72 -3.72 25.43
C ASN A 127 -30.73 -2.57 25.30
N ASN A 128 -29.75 -2.72 24.40
CA ASN A 128 -28.63 -1.81 24.26
C ASN A 128 -28.84 -0.76 23.17
N LYS A 129 -30.01 -0.75 22.51
CA LYS A 129 -30.34 0.12 21.37
C LYS A 129 -30.10 1.61 21.62
N GLN A 130 -30.45 2.09 22.82
CA GLN A 130 -30.23 3.50 23.20
C GLN A 130 -28.74 3.79 23.44
N SER A 131 -28.03 2.88 24.11
CA SER A 131 -26.58 2.99 24.34
C SER A 131 -25.79 2.90 23.02
N LEU A 132 -26.20 2.03 22.10
CA LEU A 132 -25.63 1.89 20.77
C LEU A 132 -25.82 3.13 19.91
N GLN A 133 -27.02 3.75 19.92
CA GLN A 133 -27.24 5.03 19.24
C GLN A 133 -26.29 6.12 19.78
N ASN A 134 -26.13 6.20 21.09
CA ASN A 134 -25.20 7.15 21.71
C ASN A 134 -23.74 6.83 21.39
N PHE A 135 -23.37 5.55 21.29
CA PHE A 135 -22.03 5.12 20.87
C PHE A 135 -21.76 5.45 19.40
N GLU A 136 -22.70 5.20 18.49
CA GLU A 136 -22.58 5.56 17.08
C GLU A 136 -22.42 7.07 16.90
N ILE A 137 -23.20 7.88 17.63
CA ILE A 137 -23.07 9.33 17.63
C ILE A 137 -21.67 9.75 18.12
N ARG A 138 -21.20 9.19 19.24
CA ARG A 138 -19.84 9.48 19.77
C ARG A 138 -18.74 9.08 18.78
N ARG A 139 -18.85 7.90 18.18
CA ARG A 139 -17.90 7.39 17.18
C ARG A 139 -17.86 8.28 15.94
N ASN A 140 -19.03 8.64 15.41
CA ASN A 140 -19.13 9.48 14.22
C ASN A 140 -18.61 10.90 14.49
N ALA A 141 -18.88 11.46 15.67
CA ALA A 141 -18.33 12.75 16.07
C ALA A 141 -16.79 12.72 16.21
N LEU A 142 -16.22 11.61 16.69
CA LEU A 142 -14.77 11.43 16.73
C LEU A 142 -14.18 11.32 15.32
N LEU A 143 -14.80 10.52 14.45
CA LEU A 143 -14.37 10.38 13.05
C LEU A 143 -14.40 11.73 12.34
N GLU A 144 -15.47 12.51 12.50
CA GLU A 144 -15.58 13.84 11.90
C GLU A 144 -14.47 14.78 12.37
N LYS A 145 -14.14 14.77 13.66
CA LYS A 145 -12.99 15.54 14.20
C LYS A 145 -11.66 15.10 13.59
N LEU A 146 -11.44 13.79 13.43
CA LEU A 146 -10.22 13.26 12.82
C LEU A 146 -10.13 13.64 11.34
N TYR A 147 -11.22 13.54 10.58
CA TYR A 147 -11.28 13.98 9.19
C TYR A 147 -11.00 15.48 9.06
N ALA A 148 -11.63 16.31 9.89
CA ALA A 148 -11.37 17.75 9.89
C ALA A 148 -9.90 18.07 10.18
N LYS A 149 -9.29 17.36 11.14
CA LYS A 149 -7.86 17.50 11.45
C LYS A 149 -6.97 17.10 10.28
N ALA A 150 -7.25 15.97 9.62
CA ALA A 150 -6.48 15.51 8.47
C ALA A 150 -6.55 16.50 7.30
N VAL A 151 -7.72 17.07 7.01
CA VAL A 151 -7.89 18.10 5.96
C VAL A 151 -7.06 19.36 6.26
N ILE A 152 -7.02 19.78 7.52
CA ILE A 152 -6.20 20.93 7.94
C ILE A 152 -4.71 20.59 7.78
N GLU A 153 -4.27 19.41 8.20
CA GLU A 153 -2.88 18.95 8.08
C GLU A 153 -2.43 18.89 6.61
N ASP A 154 -3.28 18.37 5.71
CA ASP A 154 -3.01 18.33 4.26
C ASP A 154 -2.90 19.76 3.68
N SER A 155 -3.79 20.67 4.07
CA SER A 155 -3.73 22.08 3.63
C SER A 155 -2.43 22.76 4.08
N ILE A 156 -2.00 22.52 5.31
CA ILE A 156 -0.75 23.06 5.86
C ILE A 156 0.45 22.46 5.12
N TYR A 157 0.41 21.16 4.82
CA TYR A 157 1.46 20.49 4.05
C TYR A 157 1.62 21.09 2.64
N ASP A 158 0.50 21.29 1.94
CA ASP A 158 0.49 21.91 0.61
C ASP A 158 1.02 23.35 0.62
N GLU A 159 0.65 24.14 1.62
CA GLU A 159 1.11 25.52 1.78
C GLU A 159 2.63 25.57 2.03
N ASN A 160 3.13 24.74 2.95
CA ASN A 160 4.57 24.60 3.22
C ASN A 160 5.34 24.14 1.97
N LEU A 161 4.77 23.25 1.16
CA LEU A 161 5.39 22.79 -0.08
C LEU A 161 5.50 23.93 -1.10
N ARG A 162 4.46 24.77 -1.23
CA ARG A 162 4.47 25.97 -2.09
C ARG A 162 5.49 26.99 -1.62
N GLU A 163 5.57 27.26 -0.32
CA GLU A 163 6.58 28.18 0.23
C GLU A 163 8.00 27.68 -0.03
N ARG A 164 8.24 26.37 0.16
CA ARG A 164 9.55 25.76 -0.10
C ARG A 164 9.91 25.83 -1.59
N ALA A 165 8.95 25.57 -2.48
CA ALA A 165 9.16 25.72 -3.92
C ALA A 165 9.47 27.17 -4.31
N LYS A 166 8.81 28.14 -3.68
CA LYS A 166 9.07 29.57 -3.92
C LYS A 166 10.47 29.99 -3.48
N LYS A 167 10.90 29.59 -2.27
CA LYS A 167 12.27 29.87 -1.79
C LYS A 167 13.35 29.30 -2.70
N LEU A 168 13.15 28.07 -3.19
CA LEU A 168 14.08 27.44 -4.14
C LEU A 168 14.13 28.15 -5.50
N LEU A 169 13.07 28.85 -5.91
CA LEU A 169 13.08 29.67 -7.13
C LEU A 169 13.79 31.00 -6.88
N GLU A 170 13.51 31.67 -5.77
CA GLU A 170 14.19 32.91 -5.35
C GLU A 170 15.71 32.69 -5.22
N GLU A 171 16.15 31.59 -4.57
CA GLU A 171 17.58 31.22 -4.46
C GLU A 171 18.25 31.02 -5.83
N LYS A 172 17.55 30.41 -6.80
CA LYS A 172 18.07 30.22 -8.16
C LYS A 172 18.14 31.53 -8.95
N GLU A 173 17.18 32.43 -8.75
CA GLU A 173 17.18 33.75 -9.38
C GLU A 173 18.34 34.59 -8.84
N ASP A 174 18.57 34.58 -7.53
CA ASP A 174 19.70 35.25 -6.88
C ASP A 174 21.05 34.69 -7.37
N GLU A 175 21.20 33.36 -7.43
CA GLU A 175 22.39 32.71 -8.00
C GLU A 175 22.62 33.11 -9.47
N SER A 176 21.56 33.20 -10.27
CA SER A 176 21.66 33.60 -11.68
C SER A 176 22.06 35.07 -11.85
N MET A 177 21.60 35.94 -10.95
CA MET A 177 21.91 37.37 -10.94
C MET A 177 23.37 37.61 -10.48
N ASP A 178 23.85 36.85 -9.50
CA ASP A 178 25.25 36.87 -9.06
C ASP A 178 26.21 36.39 -10.16
N VAL A 179 25.82 35.35 -10.92
CA VAL A 179 26.58 34.90 -12.10
C VAL A 179 26.59 35.98 -13.18
N GLU A 180 25.46 36.65 -13.44
CA GLU A 180 25.41 37.73 -14.44
C GLU A 180 26.24 38.95 -14.02
N TYR A 181 26.26 39.29 -12.72
CA TYR A 181 27.08 40.36 -12.18
C TYR A 181 28.59 40.00 -12.21
N ALA A 182 28.96 38.76 -11.85
CA ALA A 182 30.33 38.27 -11.94
C ALA A 182 30.87 38.26 -13.38
N VAL A 183 30.02 37.99 -14.38
CA VAL A 183 30.39 38.06 -15.81
C VAL A 183 30.61 39.52 -16.26
N LYS A 184 29.92 40.51 -15.67
CA LYS A 184 30.12 41.94 -15.99
C LYS A 184 31.36 42.55 -15.33
N GLU A 185 31.84 42.02 -14.22
CA GLU A 185 33.06 42.49 -13.53
C GLU A 185 34.35 41.80 -14.00
N MET A 186 34.29 40.84 -14.93
CA MET A 186 35.50 40.25 -15.50
C MET A 186 36.29 41.30 -16.31
N PRO A 187 37.57 41.58 -15.97
CA PRO A 187 38.36 42.55 -16.71
C PRO A 187 38.60 42.05 -18.13
N VAL A 188 38.34 42.90 -19.13
CA VAL A 188 38.77 42.66 -20.51
C VAL A 188 40.30 42.58 -20.51
N CYS A 189 40.84 41.37 -20.55
CA CYS A 189 42.28 41.16 -20.65
C CYS A 189 42.77 41.69 -22.00
N LYS A 190 43.51 42.80 -21.92
CA LYS A 190 44.25 43.41 -23.01
C LYS A 190 45.47 42.52 -23.35
N ASN A 191 45.47 42.00 -24.57
CA ASN A 191 46.59 41.49 -25.38
C ASN A 191 47.71 40.67 -24.69
N ILE A 192 47.74 39.38 -25.00
CA ILE A 192 48.97 38.75 -25.51
C ILE A 192 48.58 37.99 -26.79
N ASP A 193 48.99 38.55 -27.92
CA ASP A 193 48.87 37.95 -29.25
C ASP A 193 49.66 36.65 -29.31
N SER A 194 48.95 35.53 -29.24
CA SER A 194 49.34 34.27 -29.84
C SER A 194 48.04 33.54 -30.15
N LYS A 195 47.88 33.21 -31.43
CA LYS A 195 46.73 32.52 -32.03
C LYS A 195 46.61 31.10 -31.45
N TYR A 196 46.20 31.01 -30.18
CA TYR A 196 45.77 29.78 -29.52
C TYR A 196 44.25 29.85 -29.48
N ASP A 197 43.63 29.05 -30.35
CA ASP A 197 42.20 29.08 -30.63
C ASP A 197 41.38 28.90 -29.35
N ILE A 198 40.52 29.87 -29.05
CA ILE A 198 39.50 29.79 -28.01
C ILE A 198 38.61 28.55 -28.24
N MET A 199 38.44 28.15 -29.51
CA MET A 199 37.76 26.91 -29.89
C MET A 199 38.46 25.65 -29.38
N GLN A 200 39.80 25.64 -29.35
CA GLN A 200 40.59 24.51 -28.83
C GLN A 200 40.43 24.41 -27.30
N PHE A 201 40.38 25.56 -26.61
CA PHE A 201 40.17 25.58 -25.16
C PHE A 201 38.75 25.17 -24.78
N GLU A 202 37.71 25.58 -25.53
CA GLU A 202 36.35 25.11 -25.33
C GLU A 202 36.18 23.61 -25.61
N GLU A 203 36.87 23.06 -26.63
CA GLU A 203 36.92 21.62 -26.90
C GLU A 203 37.64 20.85 -25.80
N ASP A 204 38.78 21.35 -25.32
CA ASP A 204 39.54 20.74 -24.24
C ASP A 204 38.76 20.77 -22.91
N PHE A 205 38.06 21.88 -22.62
CA PHE A 205 37.21 22.00 -21.44
C PHE A 205 35.96 21.10 -21.53
N LYS A 206 35.34 20.98 -22.72
CA LYS A 206 34.27 20.00 -22.98
C LYS A 206 34.76 18.57 -22.79
N CYS A 207 35.95 18.23 -23.27
CA CYS A 207 36.52 16.89 -23.13
C CYS A 207 36.89 16.56 -21.68
N LEU A 208 37.36 17.55 -20.90
CA LEU A 208 37.61 17.38 -19.47
C LEU A 208 36.31 17.16 -18.67
N PHE A 209 35.24 17.89 -18.99
CA PHE A 209 33.95 17.75 -18.32
C PHE A 209 33.27 16.40 -18.62
N LEU A 210 33.41 15.90 -19.85
CA LEU A 210 32.86 14.62 -20.29
C LEU A 210 33.64 13.40 -19.75
N SER A 211 34.96 13.51 -19.58
CA SER A 211 35.77 12.46 -18.96
C SER A 211 35.61 12.38 -17.44
N ALA A 212 35.32 13.50 -16.77
CA ALA A 212 35.11 13.55 -15.32
C ALA A 212 33.70 13.13 -14.87
N SER A 213 32.71 13.12 -15.77
CA SER A 213 31.31 12.79 -15.46
C SER A 213 30.88 11.37 -15.86
N GLY A 214 31.69 10.64 -16.62
CA GLY A 214 31.44 9.21 -16.93
C GLY A 214 30.27 8.94 -17.89
N PHE A 215 29.77 9.94 -18.61
CA PHE A 215 28.66 9.78 -19.55
C PHE A 215 29.15 9.70 -21.01
N ASP A 216 28.72 8.66 -21.73
CA ASP A 216 29.07 8.40 -23.13
C ASP A 216 28.28 9.32 -24.08
N LYS A 217 28.97 10.02 -24.98
CA LYS A 217 28.38 11.03 -25.89
C LYS A 217 27.29 10.45 -26.80
N ASP A 218 27.39 9.16 -27.11
CA ASP A 218 26.45 8.49 -28.01
C ASP A 218 25.06 8.28 -27.39
N GLU A 219 24.96 8.27 -26.06
CA GLU A 219 23.70 8.03 -25.34
C GLU A 219 22.83 9.30 -25.30
N ILE A 220 23.44 10.48 -25.19
CA ILE A 220 22.74 11.77 -25.19
C ILE A 220 22.13 12.04 -26.58
N ILE A 221 22.91 11.82 -27.65
CA ILE A 221 22.43 12.03 -29.03
C ILE A 221 21.26 11.09 -29.34
N ARG A 222 21.33 9.81 -28.92
CA ARG A 222 20.21 8.87 -29.11
C ARG A 222 18.96 9.26 -28.36
N THR A 223 19.09 9.77 -27.13
CA THR A 223 17.94 10.14 -26.29
C THR A 223 17.23 11.35 -26.87
N SER A 224 17.97 12.38 -27.25
CA SER A 224 17.39 13.58 -27.88
C SER A 224 16.75 13.30 -29.26
N LEU A 225 17.31 12.38 -30.05
CA LEU A 225 16.71 11.96 -31.33
C LEU A 225 15.43 11.15 -31.13
N LYS A 226 15.37 10.32 -30.09
CA LYS A 226 14.19 9.51 -29.77
C LYS A 226 13.03 10.38 -29.27
N GLU A 227 13.31 11.37 -28.42
CA GLU A 227 12.32 12.35 -27.95
C GLU A 227 11.76 13.21 -29.09
N LEU A 228 12.59 13.55 -30.09
CA LEU A 228 12.15 14.26 -31.31
C LEU A 228 11.27 13.41 -32.22
N ILE A 229 11.52 12.10 -32.31
CA ILE A 229 10.73 11.18 -33.14
C ILE A 229 9.39 10.83 -32.48
N ASP A 230 9.38 10.58 -31.17
CA ASP A 230 8.18 10.21 -30.41
C ASP A 230 7.21 11.39 -30.22
N GLY A 231 7.71 12.64 -30.29
CA GLY A 231 6.88 13.85 -30.25
C GLY A 231 6.19 14.23 -31.58
N LEU A 232 6.48 13.51 -32.67
CA LEU A 232 5.90 13.74 -34.01
C LEU A 232 4.93 12.61 -34.45
N ALA A 233 4.64 11.63 -33.59
CA ALA A 233 3.74 10.50 -33.86
C ALA A 233 2.40 10.62 -33.14
#